data_AF-A0A926Z8V0-F1
#
_entry.id   AF-A0A926Z8V0-F1
#
_cell.length_a   1.000
_cell.length_b   1.000
_cell.length_c   1.000
_cell.angle_alpha   90.00
_cell.angle_beta   90.00
_cell.angle_gamma   90.00
#
_symmetry.space_group_name_H-M   'P 1'
#
loop_
_entity.id
_entity.type
_entity.pdbx_description
1 polymer ?
#
loop_
_entity_poly.entity_id
_entity_poly.type
_entity_poly.pdbx_seq_one_letter_code
_entity_poly.pdbx_strand_id
1 'polypeptide(L)' 'MSLPEIFQLAWERECVLKAVHDEWGRIYWVENQHFISRPYPCLEELATLIQRLPSQRSLGTSRRFTPSLRLVPL' A
#
# COMPACT_ATOMS: atom_id res chain seq x y z
N MET A 1 4.58 0.75 -16.07
CA MET A 1 4.19 1.60 -14.93
C MET A 1 5.47 1.94 -14.18
N SER A 2 5.67 3.20 -13.83
CA SER A 2 6.86 3.68 -13.13
C SER A 2 6.74 3.46 -11.61
N LEU A 3 7.87 3.42 -10.92
CA LEU A 3 7.91 3.25 -9.46
C LEU A 3 7.06 4.31 -8.70
N PRO A 4 7.10 5.62 -9.04
CA PRO A 4 6.23 6.61 -8.40
C PRO A 4 4.73 6.33 -8.58
N GLU A 5 4.32 5.85 -9.76
CA GLU A 5 2.91 5.48 -10.02
C GLU A 5 2.47 4.30 -9.15
N ILE A 6 3.36 3.33 -8.90
CA ILE A 6 3.07 2.19 -8.03
C ILE A 6 2.95 2.63 -6.57
N PHE A 7 3.80 3.55 -6.11
CA PHE A 7 3.68 4.15 -4.78
C PHE A 7 2.35 4.89 -4.61
N GLN A 8 1.99 5.72 -5.58
CA GLN A 8 0.70 6.43 -5.60
C GLN A 8 -0.47 5.45 -5.55
N LEU A 9 -0.41 4.39 -6.36
CA LEU A 9 -1.44 3.36 -6.38
C LEU A 9 -1.53 2.61 -5.04
N ALA A 10 -0.40 2.25 -4.43
CA ALA A 10 -0.39 1.62 -3.11
C ALA A 10 -1.02 2.53 -2.06
N TRP A 11 -0.67 3.82 -2.08
CA TRP A 11 -1.22 4.84 -1.19
C TRP A 11 -2.74 4.97 -1.32
N GLU A 12 -3.28 5.03 -2.54
CA GLU A 12 -4.73 5.08 -2.80
C GLU A 12 -5.49 3.85 -2.29
N ARG A 13 -4.78 2.74 -2.07
CA ARG A 13 -5.31 1.48 -1.52
C ARG A 13 -4.93 1.27 -0.04
N GLU A 14 -4.46 2.32 0.64
CA GLU A 14 -3.99 2.29 2.03
C GLU A 14 -2.93 1.22 2.29
N CYS A 15 -2.12 0.94 1.26
CA CYS A 15 -1.05 -0.04 1.31
C CYS A 15 0.29 0.68 1.40
N VAL A 16 1.21 0.09 2.18
CA VAL A 16 2.61 0.47 2.22
C VAL A 16 3.38 -0.47 1.30
N LEU A 17 4.02 0.09 0.28
CA LEU A 17 4.96 -0.67 -0.55
C LEU A 17 6.25 -0.92 0.22
N LYS A 18 6.66 -2.18 0.28
CA LYS A 18 7.90 -2.63 0.89
C LYS A 18 8.77 -3.29 -0.17
N ALA A 19 10.08 -3.14 0.00
CA ALA A 19 11.07 -3.76 -0.85
C ALA A 19 12.28 -4.19 -0.01
N VAL A 20 12.83 -5.35 -0.31
CA VAL A 20 14.15 -5.77 0.16
C VAL A 20 15.02 -6.05 -1.05
N HIS A 21 16.31 -5.79 -0.91
CA HIS A 21 17.31 -6.08 -1.93
C HIS A 21 18.41 -6.92 -1.28
N ASP A 22 18.66 -8.10 -1.84
CA ASP A 22 19.71 -9.01 -1.42
C ASP A 22 20.54 -9.48 -2.63
N GLU A 23 21.40 -10.48 -2.42
CA GLU A 23 22.26 -11.06 -3.45
C GLU A 23 21.51 -11.81 -4.56
N TRP A 24 20.26 -12.17 -4.35
CA TRP A 24 19.40 -12.89 -5.30
C TRP A 24 18.44 -11.96 -6.05
N GLY A 25 18.33 -10.70 -5.63
CA GLY A 25 17.64 -9.64 -6.35
C GLY A 25 16.75 -8.79 -5.45
N ARG A 26 15.73 -8.18 -6.06
CA ARG A 26 14.75 -7.35 -5.35
C ARG A 26 13.45 -8.11 -5.18
N ILE A 27 12.91 -8.04 -3.98
CA ILE A 27 11.61 -8.60 -3.64
C ILE A 27 10.73 -7.49 -3.12
N TYR A 28 9.49 -7.44 -3.60
CA TYR A 28 8.51 -6.41 -3.31
C TYR A 28 7.25 -7.03 -2.69
N TRP A 29 6.62 -6.33 -1.77
CA TRP A 29 5.30 -6.70 -1.24
C TRP A 29 4.54 -5.45 -0.79
N VAL A 30 3.25 -5.59 -0.58
CA VAL A 30 2.43 -4.56 0.06
C VAL A 30 1.81 -5.07 1.34
N GLU A 31 1.66 -4.18 2.31
CA GLU A 31 0.95 -4.47 3.55
C GLU A 31 0.02 -3.32 3.92
N ASN A 32 -1.07 -3.64 4.59
CA ASN A 32 -1.94 -2.69 5.27
C ASN A 32 -2.41 -3.27 6.61
N GLN A 33 -3.31 -2.57 7.29
CA GLN A 33 -3.83 -3.00 8.60
C GLN A 33 -4.62 -4.33 8.58
N HIS A 34 -4.96 -4.86 7.41
CA HIS A 34 -5.81 -6.04 7.23
C HIS A 34 -5.11 -7.22 6.57
N PHE A 35 -4.08 -7.00 5.75
CA PHE A 35 -3.37 -8.07 5.05
C PHE A 35 -1.93 -7.70 4.72
N ILE A 36 -1.14 -8.74 4.45
CA ILE A 36 0.21 -8.65 3.89
C ILE A 36 0.21 -9.50 2.62
N SER A 37 0.67 -8.94 1.50
CA SER A 37 0.75 -9.68 0.24
C SER A 37 1.88 -10.71 0.28
N ARG A 38 1.78 -11.71 -0.58
CA ARG A 38 2.95 -12.53 -0.91
C ARG A 38 4.08 -11.65 -1.49
N PRO A 39 5.34 -12.06 -1.36
CA PRO A 39 6.46 -11.41 -2.04
C PRO A 39 6.38 -11.60 -3.55
N TYR A 40 6.81 -10.60 -4.30
CA TYR A 40 6.89 -10.58 -5.75
C TYR A 40 8.30 -10.21 -6.21
N PRO A 41 8.90 -10.93 -7.17
CA PRO A 41 10.21 -10.59 -7.73
C PRO A 41 10.16 -9.39 -8.69
N CYS A 42 8.95 -9.00 -9.11
CA CYS A 42 8.70 -8.04 -10.17
C CYS A 42 7.64 -7.02 -9.75
N LEU A 43 7.89 -5.74 -10.03
CA LEU A 43 6.99 -4.64 -9.65
C LEU A 43 5.68 -4.65 -10.44
N GLU A 44 5.71 -5.07 -11.71
CA GLU A 44 4.53 -5.16 -12.57
C GLU A 44 3.48 -6.14 -12.03
N GLU A 45 3.92 -7.28 -11.50
CA GLU A 45 3.03 -8.27 -10.88
C GLU A 45 2.40 -7.71 -9.60
N LEU A 46 3.19 -7.01 -8.78
CA LEU A 46 2.70 -6.37 -7.57
C LEU A 46 1.71 -5.24 -7.91
N ALA A 47 1.99 -4.43 -8.93
CA ALA A 47 1.08 -3.39 -9.40
C ALA A 47 -0.27 -3.99 -9.83
N THR A 48 -0.26 -5.13 -10.51
CA THR A 48 -1.48 -5.84 -10.91
C THR A 48 -2.31 -6.29 -9.71
N LEU A 49 -1.67 -6.75 -8.63
CA LEU A 49 -2.34 -7.05 -7.37
C LEU A 49 -2.95 -5.78 -6.77
N ILE A 50 -2.15 -4.71 -6.65
CA ILE A 50 -2.60 -3.47 -6.00
C ILE A 50 -3.82 -2.91 -6.74
N GLN A 51 -3.84 -2.93 -8.08
CA GLN A 51 -4.99 -2.47 -8.89
C GLN A 51 -6.29 -3.22 -8.59
N ARG A 52 -6.20 -4.52 -8.25
CA ARG A 52 -7.36 -5.38 -7.94
C ARG A 52 -7.90 -5.21 -6.53
N LEU A 53 -7.15 -4.55 -5.63
CA LEU A 53 -7.63 -4.27 -4.28
C LEU A 53 -8.89 -3.38 -4.33
N PRO A 54 -9.75 -3.39 -3.32
CA PRO A 54 -10.81 -2.38 -3.22
C PRO A 54 -10.17 -1.01 -3.02
N SER A 55 -10.62 -0.01 -3.77
CA SER A 55 -10.30 1.38 -3.47
C SER A 55 -11.19 1.86 -2.31
N GLN A 56 -10.66 2.72 -1.43
CA GLN A 56 -11.46 3.36 -0.37
C GLN A 56 -12.75 3.99 -0.89
N ARG A 57 -12.72 4.56 -2.10
CA ARG A 57 -13.91 5.15 -2.75
C ARG A 57 -15.01 4.13 -3.05
N SER A 58 -14.69 2.85 -3.22
CA SER A 58 -15.68 1.80 -3.40
C SER A 58 -16.31 1.33 -2.08
N LEU A 59 -15.66 1.58 -0.94
CA LEU A 59 -16.24 1.43 0.40
C LEU A 59 -16.95 2.74 0.79
N GLY A 60 -17.89 3.17 -0.05
CA GLY A 60 -18.90 4.12 0.37
C GLY A 60 -19.65 3.51 1.55
N THR A 61 -19.44 4.08 2.75
CA THR A 61 -20.16 3.92 4.02
C THR A 61 -19.23 3.47 5.17
N SER A 62 -18.89 4.46 6.01
CA SER A 62 -18.46 4.31 7.40
C SER A 62 -16.97 4.06 7.67
N ARG A 63 -16.17 5.13 7.59
CA ARG A 63 -15.32 5.57 8.71
C ARG A 63 -14.93 7.03 8.48
N ARG A 64 -15.52 7.93 9.28
CA ARG A 64 -14.97 9.26 9.49
C ARG A 64 -13.57 9.08 10.07
N PHE A 65 -12.55 9.21 9.23
CA PHE A 65 -11.24 9.60 9.72
C PHE A 65 -11.39 11.03 10.26
N THR A 66 -11.55 11.14 11.58
CA THR A 66 -11.22 12.39 12.26
C THR A 66 -9.72 12.33 12.52
N PRO A 67 -8.91 13.24 11.95
CA PRO A 67 -7.54 13.39 12.43
C PRO A 67 -7.64 13.93 13.85
N SER A 68 -7.54 13.06 14.85
CA SER A 68 -7.39 13.49 16.24
C SER A 68 -5.97 14.00 16.41
N LEU A 69 -5.73 15.24 15.98
CA LEU A 69 -4.62 16.05 16.46
C LEU A 69 -4.90 16.36 17.93
N ARG A 70 -4.57 15.42 18.82
CA ARG A 70 -4.36 15.77 20.21
C ARG A 70 -3.04 16.51 20.27
N LEU A 71 -3.13 17.84 20.27
CA LEU A 71 -2.15 18.69 20.94
C LEU A 71 -1.93 18.10 22.34
N VAL A 72 -0.73 17.60 22.59
CA VAL A 72 -0.27 17.30 23.94
C VAL A 72 0.41 18.58 24.43
N PRO A 73 -0.18 19.34 25.37
CA PRO A 73 0.61 20.27 26.16
C PRO A 73 1.25 19.48 27.30
N LEU A 74 2.56 19.64 27.47
CA LEU A 74 3.23 19.84 28.76
C LEU A 74 4.68 20.26 28.49
#